data_AF-A0A0D3C549-F1
#
_entry.id   AF-A0A0D3C549-F1
#
_cell.length_a   1.000
_cell.length_b   1.000
_cell.length_c   1.000
_cell.angle_alpha   90.00
_cell.angle_beta   90.00
_cell.angle_gamma   90.00
#
_symmetry.space_group_name_H-M   'P 1'
#
loop_
_entity.id
_entity.type
_entity.pdbx_description
1 polymer ?
#
loop_
_entity_poly.entity_id
_entity_poly.type
_entity_poly.pdbx_seq_one_letter_code
_entity_poly.pdbx_strand_id
1 'polypeptide(L)'
;MVMYEENFVLNSRGMKLFTCVWKPVKQEPKALLFLCHGYAAETSITMNSTATRLAKAGFAVYGMDYEGHGKSEGLSGYISNFDDLVDDVSIHYSTICEKEENKGKMRFLLGESMGGAVVLLLARKKPDFWDGAVLVAPMCKLAEEVKPHPVVISILIKLCSFIPTWKIVPGSDILDIAIKEPHIRTQVRKNEFCYKGRPRLNTAYQLLLVSLDLEKNLQEVSIPFIVLHGEDDKVTDKSVSKMLYEVASSSDKTVKLYPNMWHALLYGETPENSEIVFTDVIKWLASETDDIKYEESFIRNSRGLKLFTCKWLPTNQEPRAIVFLCHGYGMECSITMNSTARRIVKAGFGVYGMDYEGHGKSDCLSGYIPNFDHLVDDVSTHYTTICEREENKGKMRFMLGESMGGAVVLLLSRKKPEFWDGALLVAPMCKIAEEMKPSPFVISILTKLISVIPKWKIIPTQDIIDISYKEPEIRKQVRENPLCYKGRPRLKTAYELLRISIDLEKRLQEVLLPFMVLHGDDDKVTDKAVSQELYRVAVSSDKTLKLYSGMWHGLLNGETQENIEIVFADVIGWLEKRTELGNDRFESELKHNNDGFHLKE
;
A
#
# COMPACT_ATOMS: atom_id res chain seq x y z
N MET A 1 3.73 -15.11 -26.19
CA MET A 1 4.82 -14.43 -26.90
C MET A 1 5.30 -13.30 -26.00
N VAL A 2 6.60 -13.22 -25.75
CA VAL A 2 7.22 -12.21 -24.88
C VAL A 2 8.06 -11.30 -25.77
N MET A 3 7.88 -9.99 -25.61
CA MET A 3 8.71 -8.97 -26.21
C MET A 3 9.90 -8.72 -25.29
N TYR A 4 11.09 -8.60 -25.87
CA TYR A 4 12.31 -8.24 -25.15
C TYR A 4 12.91 -6.99 -25.79
N GLU A 5 13.19 -5.97 -24.97
CA GLU A 5 13.81 -4.73 -25.42
C GLU A 5 14.99 -4.37 -24.52
N GLU A 6 16.06 -3.85 -25.13
CA GLU A 6 17.26 -3.37 -24.45
C GLU A 6 17.35 -1.84 -24.59
N ASN A 7 17.81 -1.17 -23.54
CA ASN A 7 18.08 0.26 -23.56
C ASN A 7 19.19 0.61 -22.58
N PHE A 8 19.59 1.88 -22.56
CA PHE A 8 20.50 2.43 -21.59
C PHE A 8 19.96 3.70 -20.99
N VAL A 9 20.30 3.93 -19.72
CA VAL A 9 20.01 5.17 -18.99
C VAL A 9 21.31 5.78 -18.48
N LEU A 10 21.31 7.08 -18.25
CA LEU A 10 22.41 7.76 -17.57
C LEU A 10 22.05 7.89 -16.09
N ASN A 11 22.98 7.53 -15.20
CA ASN A 11 22.83 7.84 -13.79
C ASN A 11 23.21 9.30 -13.48
N SER A 12 23.00 9.71 -12.23
CA SER A 12 23.33 11.08 -11.76
C SER A 12 24.82 11.43 -11.91
N ARG A 13 25.68 10.41 -12.01
CA ARG A 13 27.14 10.52 -12.16
C ARG A 13 27.59 10.49 -13.63
N GLY A 14 26.64 10.43 -14.57
CA GLY A 14 26.91 10.47 -16.01
C GLY A 14 27.34 9.13 -16.62
N MET A 15 27.22 8.02 -15.90
CA MET A 15 27.56 6.69 -16.39
C MET A 15 26.38 6.05 -17.10
N LYS A 16 26.68 5.32 -18.18
CA LYS A 16 25.70 4.59 -18.97
C LYS A 16 25.42 3.22 -18.36
N LEU A 17 24.20 3.05 -17.86
CA LEU A 17 23.73 1.82 -17.23
C LEU A 17 22.76 1.08 -18.16
N PHE A 18 22.98 -0.22 -18.32
CA PHE A 18 22.16 -1.09 -19.15
C PHE A 18 20.84 -1.40 -18.46
N THR A 19 19.77 -1.44 -19.25
CA THR A 19 18.40 -1.73 -18.82
C THR A 19 17.73 -2.62 -19.85
N CYS A 20 16.82 -3.47 -19.41
CA CYS A 20 16.06 -4.33 -20.29
C CYS A 20 14.65 -4.58 -19.76
N VAL A 21 13.75 -4.99 -20.65
CA VAL A 21 12.36 -5.27 -20.31
C VAL A 21 11.84 -6.49 -21.04
N TRP A 22 11.05 -7.31 -20.34
CA TRP A 22 10.28 -8.41 -20.89
C TRP A 22 8.79 -8.14 -20.68
N LYS A 23 8.04 -7.98 -21.78
CA LYS A 23 6.59 -7.68 -21.75
C LYS A 23 5.77 -8.79 -22.40
N PRO A 24 4.60 -9.17 -21.83
CA PRO A 24 3.64 -10.01 -22.53
C PRO A 24 3.06 -9.26 -23.74
N VAL A 25 3.04 -9.89 -24.92
CA VAL A 25 2.61 -9.23 -26.18
C VAL A 25 1.08 -9.23 -26.36
N LYS A 26 0.38 -10.20 -25.76
CA LYS A 26 -1.05 -10.48 -26.05
C LYS A 26 -2.01 -10.05 -24.94
N GLN A 27 -1.51 -9.45 -23.87
CA GLN A 27 -2.31 -9.05 -22.71
C GLN A 27 -1.66 -7.88 -21.98
N GLU A 28 -2.49 -7.08 -21.32
CA GLU A 28 -2.00 -6.08 -20.38
C GLU A 28 -1.27 -6.78 -19.20
N PRO A 29 -0.12 -6.24 -18.76
CA PRO A 29 0.59 -6.77 -17.60
C PRO A 29 -0.25 -6.72 -16.32
N LYS A 30 -0.29 -7.81 -15.57
CA LYS A 30 -0.95 -7.93 -14.25
C LYS A 30 -0.34 -6.96 -13.23
N ALA A 31 0.98 -6.86 -13.23
CA ALA A 31 1.77 -5.99 -12.37
C ALA A 31 3.16 -5.76 -12.98
N LEU A 32 3.91 -4.85 -12.37
CA LEU A 32 5.31 -4.58 -12.69
C LEU A 32 6.20 -5.38 -11.73
N LEU A 33 7.23 -6.02 -12.27
CA LEU A 33 8.21 -6.77 -11.50
C LEU A 33 9.63 -6.30 -11.84
N PHE A 34 10.38 -5.90 -10.82
CA PHE A 34 11.69 -5.28 -10.99
C PHE A 34 12.81 -6.19 -10.47
N LEU A 35 13.69 -6.63 -11.36
CA LEU A 35 14.74 -7.64 -11.13
C LEU A 35 16.08 -7.02 -10.71
N CYS A 36 16.53 -7.37 -9.51
CA CYS A 36 17.85 -7.05 -8.97
C CYS A 36 18.73 -8.32 -8.97
N HIS A 37 19.85 -8.28 -9.71
CA HIS A 37 20.72 -9.44 -9.92
C HIS A 37 21.79 -9.59 -8.81
N GLY A 38 22.35 -10.79 -8.66
CA GLY A 38 23.46 -11.05 -7.73
C GLY A 38 24.81 -10.48 -8.19
N TYR A 39 25.81 -10.44 -7.30
CA TYR A 39 27.12 -9.80 -7.52
C TYR A 39 27.85 -10.28 -8.78
N ALA A 40 27.82 -11.58 -9.07
CA ALA A 40 28.53 -12.13 -10.23
C ALA A 40 27.69 -12.17 -11.52
N ALA A 41 26.41 -11.83 -11.43
CA ALA A 41 25.41 -12.00 -12.49
C ALA A 41 25.14 -10.70 -13.26
N GLU A 42 24.23 -10.79 -14.23
CA GLU A 42 23.67 -9.67 -15.00
C GLU A 42 22.25 -10.00 -15.49
N THR A 43 21.52 -9.00 -15.96
CA THR A 43 20.09 -9.11 -16.25
C THR A 43 19.77 -9.73 -17.61
N SER A 44 20.52 -9.41 -18.66
CA SER A 44 20.16 -9.70 -20.06
C SER A 44 20.25 -11.18 -20.45
N ILE A 45 21.19 -11.95 -19.90
CA ILE A 45 21.41 -13.35 -20.27
C ILE A 45 21.09 -14.29 -19.10
N THR A 46 21.69 -14.04 -17.95
CA THR A 46 21.61 -14.90 -16.76
C THR A 46 20.20 -14.90 -16.18
N MET A 47 19.58 -13.73 -16.08
CA MET A 47 18.20 -13.59 -15.58
C MET A 47 17.14 -13.75 -16.68
N ASN A 48 17.52 -13.96 -17.94
CA ASN A 48 16.58 -14.00 -19.07
C ASN A 48 15.53 -15.11 -18.94
N SER A 49 15.93 -16.30 -18.50
CA SER A 49 15.01 -17.43 -18.30
C SER A 49 13.95 -17.06 -17.24
N THR A 50 14.41 -16.54 -16.10
CA THR A 50 13.57 -16.03 -15.02
C THR A 50 12.60 -14.97 -15.50
N ALA A 51 13.10 -13.92 -16.15
CA ALA A 51 12.29 -12.81 -16.64
C ALA A 51 11.27 -13.26 -17.69
N THR A 52 11.68 -14.14 -18.61
CA THR A 52 10.79 -14.69 -19.65
C THR A 52 9.66 -15.52 -19.04
N ARG A 53 9.94 -16.34 -18.02
CA ARG A 53 8.90 -17.14 -17.34
C ARG A 53 7.89 -16.26 -16.62
N LEU A 54 8.36 -15.25 -15.92
CA LEU A 54 7.50 -14.27 -15.22
C LEU A 54 6.69 -13.43 -16.22
N ALA A 55 7.29 -13.04 -17.35
CA ALA A 55 6.56 -12.37 -18.42
C ALA A 55 5.49 -13.26 -19.07
N LYS A 56 5.75 -14.57 -19.23
CA LYS A 56 4.75 -15.55 -19.67
C LYS A 56 3.62 -15.73 -18.65
N ALA A 57 3.90 -15.56 -17.35
CA ALA A 57 2.89 -15.56 -16.29
C ALA A 57 2.06 -14.26 -16.24
N GLY A 58 2.39 -13.26 -17.06
CA GLY A 58 1.60 -12.04 -17.25
C GLY A 58 2.17 -10.78 -16.60
N PHE A 59 3.40 -10.81 -16.08
CA PHE A 59 4.05 -9.64 -15.48
C PHE A 59 4.86 -8.84 -16.51
N ALA A 60 4.96 -7.52 -16.35
CA ALA A 60 5.96 -6.74 -17.07
C ALA A 60 7.23 -6.71 -16.23
N VAL A 61 8.29 -7.33 -16.73
CA VAL A 61 9.52 -7.54 -15.97
C VAL A 61 10.59 -6.58 -16.44
N TYR A 62 11.19 -5.81 -15.53
CA TYR A 62 12.21 -4.82 -15.82
C TYR A 62 13.51 -5.19 -15.12
N GLY A 63 14.64 -5.12 -15.83
CA GLY A 63 15.98 -5.38 -15.31
C GLY A 63 16.91 -4.20 -15.53
N MET A 64 17.90 -4.06 -14.66
CA MET A 64 18.97 -3.07 -14.77
C MET A 64 20.29 -3.70 -14.30
N ASP A 65 21.36 -3.51 -15.08
CA ASP A 65 22.70 -3.90 -14.65
C ASP A 65 23.34 -2.76 -13.85
N TYR A 66 24.03 -3.10 -12.77
CA TYR A 66 24.71 -2.12 -11.93
C TYR A 66 25.99 -1.58 -12.56
N GLU A 67 26.48 -0.44 -12.05
CA GLU A 67 27.83 0.05 -12.37
C GLU A 67 28.87 -1.07 -12.22
N GLY A 68 29.72 -1.25 -13.25
CA GLY A 68 30.74 -2.29 -13.29
C GLY A 68 30.22 -3.72 -13.47
N HIS A 69 28.94 -3.92 -13.78
CA HIS A 69 28.33 -5.23 -14.00
C HIS A 69 27.65 -5.31 -15.37
N GLY A 70 27.59 -6.53 -15.90
CA GLY A 70 26.85 -6.79 -17.14
C GLY A 70 27.31 -5.94 -18.31
N LYS A 71 26.35 -5.27 -18.96
CA LYS A 71 26.58 -4.34 -20.08
C LYS A 71 26.74 -2.88 -19.64
N SER A 72 26.67 -2.58 -18.35
CA SER A 72 26.84 -1.23 -17.81
C SER A 72 28.29 -0.77 -17.81
N GLU A 73 28.50 0.55 -17.87
CA GLU A 73 29.82 1.15 -17.70
C GLU A 73 30.37 0.92 -16.30
N GLY A 74 31.70 1.02 -16.16
CA GLY A 74 32.40 0.95 -14.89
C GLY A 74 33.47 -0.13 -14.86
N LEU A 75 34.23 -0.17 -13.77
CA LEU A 75 35.27 -1.17 -13.59
C LEU A 75 34.62 -2.52 -13.25
N SER A 76 34.85 -3.54 -14.07
CA SER A 76 34.23 -4.87 -13.90
C SER A 76 34.37 -5.41 -12.47
N GLY A 77 33.23 -5.74 -11.86
CA GLY A 77 33.06 -6.25 -10.49
C GLY A 77 33.40 -5.24 -9.39
N TYR A 78 33.41 -3.95 -9.69
CA TYR A 78 33.72 -2.88 -8.74
C TYR A 78 32.47 -2.10 -8.33
N ILE A 79 32.15 -2.16 -7.04
CA ILE A 79 31.20 -1.26 -6.38
C ILE A 79 32.01 -0.20 -5.64
N SER A 80 31.86 1.05 -6.05
CA SER A 80 32.47 2.23 -5.44
C SER A 80 31.76 2.60 -4.13
N ASN A 81 30.44 2.68 -4.19
CA ASN A 81 29.53 2.95 -3.08
C ASN A 81 28.22 2.17 -3.31
N PHE A 82 27.74 1.45 -2.29
CA PHE A 82 26.52 0.66 -2.41
C PHE A 82 25.26 1.54 -2.46
N ASP A 83 25.25 2.68 -1.77
CA ASP A 83 24.09 3.59 -1.76
C ASP A 83 23.85 4.21 -3.14
N ASP A 84 24.93 4.58 -3.83
CA ASP A 84 24.87 5.10 -5.21
C ASP A 84 24.24 4.08 -6.18
N LEU A 85 24.53 2.78 -5.99
CA LEU A 85 23.92 1.69 -6.76
C LEU A 85 22.42 1.61 -6.46
N VAL A 86 22.02 1.63 -5.19
CA VAL A 86 20.62 1.57 -4.77
C VAL A 86 19.84 2.78 -5.26
N ASP A 87 20.46 3.96 -5.26
CA ASP A 87 19.88 5.20 -5.75
C ASP A 87 19.62 5.14 -7.25
N ASP A 88 20.58 4.66 -8.03
CA ASP A 88 20.44 4.48 -9.48
C ASP A 88 19.26 3.56 -9.82
N VAL A 89 19.16 2.42 -9.11
CA VAL A 89 18.06 1.47 -9.26
C VAL A 89 16.73 2.08 -8.84
N SER A 90 16.69 2.75 -7.69
CA SER A 90 15.47 3.39 -7.15
C SER A 90 14.92 4.43 -8.13
N ILE A 91 15.79 5.29 -8.67
CA ILE A 91 15.42 6.34 -9.63
C ILE A 91 14.89 5.73 -10.91
N HIS A 92 15.59 4.74 -11.47
CA HIS A 92 15.19 4.12 -12.72
C HIS A 92 13.83 3.42 -12.60
N TYR A 93 13.65 2.57 -11.58
CA TYR A 93 12.40 1.83 -11.39
C TYR A 93 11.23 2.75 -11.04
N SER A 94 11.45 3.78 -10.22
CA SER A 94 10.40 4.77 -9.94
C SER A 94 9.96 5.48 -11.23
N THR A 95 10.91 5.84 -12.10
CA THR A 95 10.62 6.49 -13.38
C THR A 95 9.79 5.58 -14.31
N ILE A 96 10.00 4.26 -14.26
CA ILE A 96 9.18 3.29 -15.00
C ILE A 96 7.75 3.26 -14.46
N CYS A 97 7.57 3.31 -13.14
CA CYS A 97 6.25 3.32 -12.50
C CYS A 97 5.44 4.57 -12.87
N GLU A 98 6.10 5.72 -13.06
CA GLU A 98 5.43 6.99 -13.39
C GLU A 98 4.97 7.11 -14.86
N LYS A 99 5.34 6.16 -15.73
CA LYS A 99 4.84 6.14 -17.11
C LYS A 99 3.33 5.91 -17.12
N GLU A 100 2.59 6.61 -17.98
CA GLU A 100 1.13 6.49 -18.07
C GLU A 100 0.63 5.05 -18.21
N GLU A 101 1.32 4.22 -19.00
CA GLU A 101 0.99 2.79 -19.19
C GLU A 101 1.14 1.93 -17.94
N ASN A 102 1.83 2.44 -16.91
CA ASN A 102 2.21 1.73 -15.70
C ASN A 102 1.57 2.30 -14.43
N LYS A 103 0.91 3.47 -14.51
CA LYS A 103 0.25 4.10 -13.37
C LYS A 103 -0.84 3.21 -12.79
N GLY A 104 -0.84 3.08 -11.46
CA GLY A 104 -1.82 2.28 -10.72
C GLY A 104 -1.60 0.76 -10.77
N LYS A 105 -0.61 0.26 -11.52
CA LYS A 105 -0.21 -1.16 -11.48
C LYS A 105 0.57 -1.44 -10.20
N MET A 106 0.39 -2.63 -9.64
CA MET A 106 1.18 -3.09 -8.50
C MET A 106 2.65 -3.22 -8.87
N ARG A 107 3.53 -2.97 -7.89
CA ARG A 107 4.98 -2.81 -8.05
C ARG A 107 5.69 -3.81 -7.14
N PHE A 108 6.21 -4.88 -7.74
CA PHE A 108 6.93 -5.92 -7.02
C PHE A 108 8.44 -5.84 -7.29
N LEU A 109 9.22 -6.12 -6.26
CA LEU A 109 10.66 -6.28 -6.36
C LEU A 109 11.03 -7.77 -6.37
N LEU A 110 12.05 -8.16 -7.13
CA LEU A 110 12.65 -9.50 -7.04
C LEU A 110 14.16 -9.37 -6.97
N GLY A 111 14.77 -9.92 -5.92
CA GLY A 111 16.20 -9.82 -5.68
C GLY A 111 16.82 -11.15 -5.33
N GLU A 112 17.93 -11.49 -5.99
CA GLU A 112 18.73 -12.69 -5.69
C GLU A 112 20.08 -12.30 -5.08
N SER A 113 20.48 -12.93 -3.97
CA SER A 113 21.80 -12.73 -3.36
C SER A 113 22.06 -11.24 -3.04
N MET A 114 23.13 -10.64 -3.57
CA MET A 114 23.37 -9.18 -3.50
C MET A 114 22.18 -8.35 -4.00
N GLY A 115 21.46 -8.82 -5.03
CA GLY A 115 20.23 -8.18 -5.50
C GLY A 115 19.11 -8.22 -4.46
N GLY A 116 19.10 -9.23 -3.59
CA GLY A 116 18.24 -9.27 -2.40
C GLY A 116 18.57 -8.15 -1.41
N ALA A 117 19.85 -7.81 -1.23
CA ALA A 117 20.26 -6.65 -0.42
C ALA A 117 19.74 -5.33 -1.02
N VAL A 118 19.85 -5.17 -2.35
CA VAL A 118 19.30 -4.02 -3.06
C VAL A 118 17.79 -3.92 -2.84
N VAL A 119 17.05 -5.02 -3.00
CA VAL A 119 15.60 -5.06 -2.77
C VAL A 119 15.24 -4.68 -1.33
N LEU A 120 15.95 -5.21 -0.33
CA LEU A 120 15.69 -4.88 1.08
C LEU A 120 15.94 -3.39 1.37
N LEU A 121 16.99 -2.79 0.78
CA LEU A 121 17.23 -1.36 0.91
C LEU A 121 16.17 -0.52 0.18
N LEU A 122 15.72 -0.93 -1.00
CA LEU A 122 14.62 -0.26 -1.72
C LEU A 122 13.31 -0.32 -0.93
N ALA A 123 13.02 -1.46 -0.31
CA ALA A 123 11.85 -1.66 0.55
C ALA A 123 11.90 -0.74 1.77
N ARG A 124 13.05 -0.65 2.44
CA ARG A 124 13.26 0.27 3.58
C ARG A 124 13.21 1.74 3.18
N LYS A 125 13.75 2.08 2.00
CA LYS A 125 13.81 3.47 1.51
C LYS A 125 12.44 4.02 1.14
N LYS A 126 11.52 3.17 0.64
CA LYS A 126 10.16 3.56 0.24
C LYS A 126 9.12 2.48 0.60
N PRO A 127 8.79 2.30 1.88
CA PRO A 127 7.93 1.20 2.35
C PRO A 127 6.52 1.23 1.73
N ASP A 128 5.94 2.40 1.48
CA ASP A 128 4.60 2.52 0.89
C ASP A 128 4.61 2.50 -0.66
N PHE A 129 5.80 2.47 -1.26
CA PHE A 129 5.95 2.48 -2.71
C PHE A 129 6.04 1.07 -3.31
N TRP A 130 6.31 0.03 -2.54
CA TRP A 130 6.40 -1.33 -3.09
C TRP A 130 5.25 -2.17 -2.56
N ASP A 131 4.57 -2.86 -3.47
CA ASP A 131 3.42 -3.70 -3.13
C ASP A 131 3.86 -5.09 -2.64
N GLY A 132 5.12 -5.46 -2.89
CA GLY A 132 5.76 -6.60 -2.23
C GLY A 132 7.13 -6.97 -2.80
N ALA A 133 7.80 -7.95 -2.19
CA ALA A 133 9.12 -8.43 -2.60
C ALA A 133 9.25 -9.96 -2.64
N VAL A 134 9.93 -10.45 -3.67
CA VAL A 134 10.39 -11.83 -3.81
C VAL A 134 11.90 -11.87 -3.56
N LEU A 135 12.31 -12.47 -2.45
CA LEU A 135 13.71 -12.53 -2.03
C LEU A 135 14.22 -13.96 -2.21
N VAL A 136 15.27 -14.13 -3.02
CA VAL A 136 15.87 -15.43 -3.31
C VAL A 136 17.28 -15.47 -2.75
N ALA A 137 17.49 -16.32 -1.75
CA ALA A 137 18.76 -16.43 -1.01
C ALA A 137 19.39 -15.05 -0.71
N PRO A 138 18.65 -14.12 -0.07
CA PRO A 138 19.07 -12.72 0.01
C PRO A 138 20.32 -12.54 0.87
N MET A 139 21.21 -11.66 0.43
CA MET A 139 22.32 -11.18 1.25
C MET A 139 21.82 -10.14 2.25
N CYS A 140 21.58 -10.54 3.51
CA CYS A 140 21.17 -9.57 4.55
C CYS A 140 21.78 -9.80 5.94
N LYS A 141 22.75 -10.72 6.03
CA LYS A 141 23.62 -10.94 7.18
C LYS A 141 24.89 -11.66 6.70
N LEU A 142 26.00 -11.49 7.42
CA LEU A 142 27.16 -12.36 7.27
C LEU A 142 27.01 -13.59 8.16
N ALA A 143 27.29 -14.77 7.60
CA ALA A 143 27.43 -15.99 8.40
C ALA A 143 28.60 -15.80 9.39
N GLU A 144 28.42 -16.24 10.65
CA GLU A 144 29.41 -16.06 11.72
C GLU A 144 30.78 -16.65 11.36
N GLU A 145 30.78 -17.73 10.59
CA GLU A 145 31.99 -18.43 10.10
C GLU A 145 32.79 -17.62 9.08
N VAL A 146 32.14 -16.66 8.38
CA VAL A 146 32.72 -15.84 7.31
C VAL A 146 33.02 -14.42 7.80
N LYS A 147 32.54 -14.04 9.00
CA LYS A 147 32.70 -12.71 9.56
C LYS A 147 34.19 -12.43 9.87
N PRO A 148 34.83 -11.45 9.20
CA PRO A 148 36.24 -11.17 9.46
C PRO A 148 36.43 -10.62 10.87
N HIS A 149 37.55 -10.98 11.52
CA HIS A 149 37.88 -10.42 12.83
C HIS A 149 37.89 -8.88 12.78
N PRO A 150 37.38 -8.14 13.79
CA PRO A 150 37.26 -6.66 13.74
C PRO A 150 38.56 -5.92 13.40
N VAL A 151 39.71 -6.48 13.79
CA VAL A 151 41.04 -5.97 13.43
C VAL A 151 41.31 -6.08 11.93
N VAL A 152 40.91 -7.18 11.29
CA VAL A 152 41.00 -7.38 9.84
C VAL A 152 40.13 -6.37 9.12
N ILE A 153 38.89 -6.14 9.59
CA ILE A 153 38.00 -5.10 9.05
C ILE A 153 38.69 -3.72 9.12
N SER A 154 39.29 -3.38 10.27
CA SER A 154 40.00 -2.11 10.46
C SER A 154 41.21 -1.93 9.53
N ILE A 155 41.92 -3.02 9.23
CA ILE A 155 43.05 -3.01 8.26
C ILE A 155 42.52 -2.87 6.83
N LEU A 156 41.46 -3.61 6.47
CA LEU A 156 40.83 -3.54 5.16
C LEU A 156 40.33 -2.13 4.85
N ILE A 157 39.70 -1.46 5.82
CA ILE A 157 39.25 -0.05 5.72
C ILE A 157 40.41 0.88 5.35
N LYS A 158 41.54 0.77 6.06
CA LYS A 158 42.71 1.61 5.79
C LYS A 158 43.28 1.35 4.39
N LEU A 159 43.30 0.08 3.96
CA LEU A 159 43.78 -0.32 2.64
C LEU A 159 42.84 0.12 1.51
N CYS A 160 41.53 0.23 1.75
CA CYS A 160 40.56 0.72 0.76
C CYS A 160 40.91 2.12 0.26
N SER A 161 41.50 2.99 1.08
CA SER A 161 41.92 4.34 0.66
C SER A 161 43.11 4.35 -0.29
N PHE A 162 43.91 3.28 -0.33
CA PHE A 162 45.14 3.22 -1.14
C PHE A 162 45.04 2.26 -2.33
N ILE A 163 44.35 1.13 -2.18
CA ILE A 163 44.27 0.06 -3.18
C ILE A 163 42.83 -0.48 -3.37
N PRO A 164 41.81 0.40 -3.56
CA PRO A 164 40.40 0.00 -3.55
C PRO A 164 40.04 -1.02 -4.64
N THR A 165 40.74 -0.96 -5.77
CA THR A 165 40.43 -1.75 -6.97
C THR A 165 41.11 -3.13 -7.01
N TRP A 166 41.98 -3.44 -6.04
CA TRP A 166 42.79 -4.66 -6.05
C TRP A 166 41.96 -5.90 -5.70
N LYS A 167 42.17 -7.01 -6.42
CA LYS A 167 41.46 -8.30 -6.25
C LYS A 167 42.16 -9.21 -5.23
N ILE A 168 42.39 -8.69 -4.02
CA ILE A 168 43.19 -9.36 -2.98
C ILE A 168 42.37 -10.13 -1.95
N VAL A 169 41.04 -10.05 -2.01
CA VAL A 169 40.15 -10.71 -1.04
C VAL A 169 40.19 -12.22 -1.30
N PRO A 170 40.61 -13.05 -0.32
CA PRO A 170 40.60 -14.50 -0.46
C PRO A 170 39.18 -15.04 -0.65
N GLY A 171 39.02 -16.05 -1.50
CA GLY A 171 37.72 -16.70 -1.70
C GLY A 171 37.81 -17.84 -2.70
N SER A 172 36.93 -18.83 -2.54
CA SER A 172 36.65 -19.86 -3.53
C SER A 172 35.83 -19.30 -4.69
N ASP A 173 35.84 -19.99 -5.83
CA ASP A 173 34.98 -19.63 -6.96
C ASP A 173 33.51 -19.84 -6.56
N ILE A 174 32.77 -18.73 -6.44
CA ILE A 174 31.38 -18.73 -5.97
C ILE A 174 30.47 -19.55 -6.90
N LEU A 175 30.80 -19.64 -8.19
CA LEU A 175 29.98 -20.37 -9.16
C LEU A 175 29.94 -21.87 -8.87
N ASP A 176 31.03 -22.45 -8.35
CA ASP A 176 31.11 -23.89 -8.08
C ASP A 176 30.33 -24.32 -6.83
N ILE A 177 29.93 -23.36 -6.00
CA ILE A 177 29.14 -23.59 -4.79
C ILE A 177 27.73 -22.98 -4.86
N ALA A 178 27.50 -22.03 -5.76
CA ALA A 178 26.20 -21.38 -5.97
C ALA A 178 25.29 -22.17 -6.91
N ILE A 179 25.86 -22.75 -7.96
CA ILE A 179 25.13 -23.41 -9.05
C ILE A 179 25.40 -24.91 -9.02
N LYS A 180 24.34 -25.69 -8.80
CA LYS A 180 24.42 -27.15 -8.69
C LYS A 180 24.74 -27.79 -10.05
N GLU A 181 23.99 -27.39 -11.07
CA GLU A 181 24.06 -28.01 -12.40
C GLU A 181 25.35 -27.66 -13.18
N PRO A 182 26.19 -28.65 -13.55
CA PRO A 182 27.47 -28.41 -14.24
C PRO A 182 27.34 -27.71 -15.60
N HIS A 183 26.28 -28.04 -16.35
CA HIS A 183 26.05 -27.46 -17.67
C HIS A 183 25.70 -25.97 -17.58
N ILE A 184 24.98 -25.55 -16.52
CA ILE A 184 24.63 -24.16 -16.24
C ILE A 184 25.87 -23.38 -15.79
N ARG A 185 26.70 -23.98 -14.92
CA ARG A 185 28.03 -23.41 -14.57
C ARG A 185 28.85 -23.12 -15.83
N THR A 186 28.85 -24.04 -16.80
CA THR A 186 29.57 -23.86 -18.06
C THR A 186 29.00 -22.71 -18.89
N GLN A 187 27.68 -22.54 -18.93
CA GLN A 187 27.02 -21.41 -19.62
C GLN A 187 27.38 -20.07 -18.96
N VAL A 188 27.27 -19.97 -17.63
CA VAL A 188 27.60 -18.75 -16.88
C VAL A 188 29.10 -18.42 -17.01
N ARG A 189 29.99 -19.41 -17.00
CA ARG A 189 31.44 -19.20 -17.24
C ARG A 189 31.74 -18.69 -18.66
N LYS A 190 30.92 -19.07 -19.66
CA LYS A 190 31.05 -18.58 -21.04
C LYS A 190 30.45 -17.19 -21.24
N ASN A 191 29.50 -16.77 -20.41
CA ASN A 191 28.94 -15.43 -20.44
C ASN A 191 30.04 -14.39 -20.16
N GLU A 192 30.34 -13.51 -21.13
CA GLU A 192 31.38 -12.49 -20.99
C GLU A 192 30.99 -11.35 -20.04
N PHE A 193 29.68 -11.16 -19.82
CA PHE A 193 29.13 -10.11 -18.99
C PHE A 193 29.07 -10.47 -17.49
N CYS A 194 29.24 -11.75 -17.14
CA CYS A 194 29.34 -12.20 -15.75
C CYS A 194 30.72 -11.91 -15.15
N TYR A 195 30.73 -11.47 -13.89
CA TYR A 195 31.99 -11.26 -13.17
C TYR A 195 32.56 -12.59 -12.66
N LYS A 196 33.84 -12.86 -12.97
CA LYS A 196 34.53 -14.13 -12.68
C LYS A 196 35.71 -13.96 -11.72
N GLY A 197 35.99 -12.74 -11.31
CA GLY A 197 37.15 -12.44 -10.46
C GLY A 197 36.82 -12.60 -8.98
N ARG A 198 37.86 -12.59 -8.15
CA ARG A 198 37.70 -12.35 -6.71
C ARG A 198 37.13 -10.95 -6.47
N PRO A 199 36.31 -10.73 -5.44
CA PRO A 199 35.86 -9.40 -5.08
C PRO A 199 37.03 -8.42 -4.94
N ARG A 200 36.84 -7.21 -5.46
CA ARG A 200 37.80 -6.12 -5.25
C ARG A 200 37.70 -5.63 -3.81
N LEU A 201 38.79 -5.10 -3.28
CA LEU A 201 38.89 -4.73 -1.87
C LEU A 201 37.75 -3.79 -1.44
N ASN A 202 37.52 -2.69 -2.16
CA ASN A 202 36.43 -1.78 -1.83
C ASN A 202 35.06 -2.42 -1.99
N THR A 203 34.89 -3.28 -2.98
CA THR A 203 33.61 -3.98 -3.19
C THR A 203 33.29 -4.93 -2.05
N ALA A 204 34.25 -5.73 -1.59
CA ALA A 204 34.08 -6.56 -0.41
C ALA A 204 33.78 -5.72 0.83
N TYR A 205 34.40 -4.55 0.96
CA TYR A 205 34.11 -3.61 2.03
C TYR A 205 32.68 -3.06 1.97
N GLN A 206 32.20 -2.64 0.78
CA GLN A 206 30.82 -2.18 0.58
C GLN A 206 29.80 -3.29 0.87
N LEU A 207 30.06 -4.52 0.42
CA LEU A 207 29.22 -5.70 0.72
C LEU A 207 29.16 -6.02 2.22
N LEU A 208 30.28 -5.86 2.93
CA LEU A 208 30.34 -5.99 4.39
C LEU A 208 29.49 -4.90 5.07
N LEU A 209 29.65 -3.63 4.68
CA LEU A 209 28.90 -2.52 5.28
C LEU A 209 27.39 -2.68 5.11
N VAL A 210 26.92 -2.98 3.90
CA VAL A 210 25.50 -3.17 3.65
C VAL A 210 24.95 -4.39 4.39
N SER A 211 25.72 -5.46 4.52
CA SER A 211 25.29 -6.65 5.27
C SER A 211 25.12 -6.34 6.76
N LEU A 212 26.02 -5.53 7.34
CA LEU A 212 25.93 -5.09 8.73
C LEU A 212 24.78 -4.10 8.96
N ASP A 213 24.55 -3.19 8.01
CA ASP A 213 23.40 -2.28 8.06
C ASP A 213 22.07 -3.04 7.99
N LEU A 214 21.95 -3.96 7.04
CA LEU A 214 20.76 -4.79 6.90
C LEU A 214 20.53 -5.62 8.17
N GLU A 215 21.54 -6.34 8.66
CA GLU A 215 21.44 -7.17 9.87
C GLU A 215 20.89 -6.38 11.07
N LYS A 216 21.30 -5.11 11.22
CA LYS A 216 20.84 -4.24 12.31
C LYS A 216 19.42 -3.71 12.13
N ASN A 217 18.95 -3.64 10.89
CA ASN A 217 17.75 -2.88 10.50
C ASN A 217 16.71 -3.73 9.76
N LEU A 218 16.78 -5.06 9.83
CA LEU A 218 15.80 -5.95 9.19
C LEU A 218 14.36 -5.72 9.68
N GLN A 219 14.19 -5.27 10.93
CA GLN A 219 12.89 -4.90 11.49
C GLN A 219 12.19 -3.77 10.72
N GLU A 220 12.93 -2.92 10.00
CA GLU A 220 12.35 -1.83 9.21
C GLU A 220 11.67 -2.31 7.92
N VAL A 221 11.81 -3.60 7.56
CA VAL A 221 11.16 -4.18 6.38
C VAL A 221 9.69 -4.47 6.70
N SER A 222 8.78 -3.65 6.18
CA SER A 222 7.34 -3.72 6.45
C SER A 222 6.48 -4.16 5.25
N ILE A 223 7.03 -4.18 4.04
CA ILE A 223 6.28 -4.58 2.83
C ILE A 223 5.95 -6.07 2.85
N PRO A 224 4.88 -6.53 2.16
CA PRO A 224 4.65 -7.95 1.96
C PRO A 224 5.84 -8.63 1.28
N PHE A 225 6.26 -9.81 1.74
CA PHE A 225 7.35 -10.53 1.07
C PHE A 225 7.29 -12.05 1.18
N ILE A 226 7.89 -12.71 0.19
CA ILE A 226 8.27 -14.11 0.27
C ILE A 226 9.80 -14.23 0.20
N VAL A 227 10.39 -15.00 1.13
CA VAL A 227 11.80 -15.34 1.11
C VAL A 227 12.00 -16.84 0.84
N LEU A 228 12.81 -17.14 -0.16
CA LEU A 228 13.05 -18.47 -0.73
C LEU A 228 14.53 -18.82 -0.54
N HIS A 229 14.85 -19.97 0.04
CA HIS A 229 16.24 -20.33 0.33
C HIS A 229 16.51 -21.84 0.17
N GLY A 230 17.64 -22.22 -0.44
CA GLY A 230 18.08 -23.61 -0.55
C GLY A 230 18.66 -24.12 0.76
N GLU A 231 18.30 -25.33 1.19
CA GLU A 231 18.81 -25.85 2.46
C GLU A 231 20.30 -26.18 2.46
N ASP A 232 20.86 -26.40 1.26
CA ASP A 232 22.27 -26.73 1.00
C ASP A 232 23.02 -25.54 0.38
N ASP A 233 22.48 -24.32 0.51
CA ASP A 233 23.16 -23.10 0.10
C ASP A 233 24.48 -22.92 0.88
N LYS A 234 25.59 -22.83 0.14
CA LYS A 234 26.95 -22.65 0.67
C LYS A 234 27.47 -21.23 0.52
N VAL A 235 26.68 -20.34 -0.11
CA VAL A 235 27.03 -18.95 -0.36
C VAL A 235 26.42 -18.06 0.71
N THR A 236 25.12 -18.22 0.95
CA THR A 236 24.39 -17.56 2.04
C THR A 236 23.80 -18.60 2.96
N ASP A 237 23.86 -18.38 4.28
CA ASP A 237 23.30 -19.33 5.24
C ASP A 237 21.78 -19.13 5.37
N LYS A 238 21.02 -20.22 5.36
CA LYS A 238 19.54 -20.18 5.46
C LYS A 238 19.01 -19.55 6.75
N SER A 239 19.78 -19.52 7.83
CA SER A 239 19.45 -18.81 9.07
C SER A 239 19.25 -17.32 8.85
N VAL A 240 19.90 -16.75 7.82
CA VAL A 240 19.75 -15.34 7.44
C VAL A 240 18.34 -15.05 6.95
N SER A 241 17.75 -15.94 6.12
CA SER A 241 16.36 -15.81 5.68
C SER A 241 15.36 -16.07 6.80
N LYS A 242 15.67 -16.98 7.73
CA LYS A 242 14.84 -17.20 8.93
C LYS A 242 14.82 -15.96 9.82
N MET A 243 15.98 -15.37 10.08
CA MET A 243 16.10 -14.13 10.85
C MET A 243 15.26 -13.03 10.20
N LEU A 244 15.40 -12.79 8.89
CA LEU A 244 14.59 -11.81 8.18
C LEU A 244 13.09 -12.05 8.41
N TYR A 245 12.63 -13.29 8.24
CA TYR A 245 11.24 -13.65 8.49
C TYR A 245 10.80 -13.37 9.94
N GLU A 246 11.65 -13.68 10.92
CA GLU A 246 11.33 -13.51 12.33
C GLU A 246 11.25 -12.02 12.72
N VAL A 247 12.22 -11.21 12.31
CA VAL A 247 12.39 -9.84 12.85
C VAL A 247 11.74 -8.74 12.02
N ALA A 248 11.45 -8.96 10.73
CA ALA A 248 10.83 -7.96 9.87
C ALA A 248 9.43 -7.57 10.38
N SER A 249 9.08 -6.28 10.33
CA SER A 249 7.77 -5.77 10.78
C SER A 249 6.62 -6.07 9.82
N SER A 250 6.88 -6.71 8.68
CA SER A 250 5.84 -7.10 7.73
C SER A 250 4.81 -8.06 8.36
N SER A 251 3.53 -7.73 8.21
CA SER A 251 2.39 -8.58 8.61
C SER A 251 2.05 -9.65 7.58
N ASP A 252 2.56 -9.53 6.35
CA ASP A 252 2.37 -10.48 5.26
C ASP A 252 3.75 -10.99 4.77
N LYS A 253 4.26 -11.99 5.48
CA LYS A 253 5.59 -12.55 5.24
C LYS A 253 5.53 -14.06 5.16
N THR A 254 6.27 -14.64 4.23
CA THR A 254 6.38 -16.09 4.03
C THR A 254 7.84 -16.49 3.87
N VAL A 255 8.24 -17.59 4.51
CA VAL A 255 9.55 -18.23 4.30
C VAL A 255 9.38 -19.62 3.72
N LYS A 256 10.16 -19.94 2.69
CA LYS A 256 10.21 -21.27 2.07
C LYS A 256 11.65 -21.76 1.95
N LEU A 257 11.90 -22.93 2.54
CA LEU A 257 13.19 -23.60 2.49
C LEU A 257 13.09 -24.84 1.61
N TYR A 258 14.05 -25.01 0.70
CA TYR A 258 14.03 -26.07 -0.30
C TYR A 258 15.10 -27.12 -0.01
N PRO A 259 14.72 -28.34 0.41
CA PRO A 259 15.67 -29.40 0.72
C PRO A 259 16.57 -29.76 -0.47
N ASN A 260 17.87 -29.95 -0.21
CA ASN A 260 18.87 -30.32 -1.21
C ASN A 260 19.10 -29.31 -2.35
N MET A 261 18.56 -28.09 -2.26
CA MET A 261 18.79 -27.03 -3.26
C MET A 261 19.87 -26.05 -2.79
N TRP A 262 20.63 -25.49 -3.74
CA TRP A 262 21.75 -24.57 -3.53
C TRP A 262 21.31 -23.10 -3.68
N HIS A 263 22.26 -22.18 -3.85
CA HIS A 263 22.05 -20.73 -3.86
C HIS A 263 21.17 -20.23 -5.02
N ALA A 264 21.49 -20.64 -6.26
CA ALA A 264 20.86 -20.11 -7.47
C ALA A 264 19.52 -20.80 -7.79
N LEU A 265 18.53 -20.67 -6.90
CA LEU A 265 17.25 -21.41 -6.95
C LEU A 265 16.46 -21.23 -8.25
N LEU A 266 16.60 -20.07 -8.91
CA LEU A 266 15.81 -19.74 -10.11
C LEU A 266 16.40 -20.28 -11.41
N TYR A 267 17.67 -20.65 -11.45
CA TYR A 267 18.29 -21.07 -12.70
C TYR A 267 19.45 -22.04 -12.55
N GLY A 268 19.99 -22.26 -11.34
CA GLY A 268 21.17 -23.09 -11.10
C GLY A 268 20.87 -24.52 -10.62
N GLU A 269 19.59 -24.90 -10.61
CA GLU A 269 19.05 -26.17 -10.13
C GLU A 269 18.53 -27.03 -11.29
N THR A 270 18.13 -28.27 -11.01
CA THR A 270 17.48 -29.09 -12.05
C THR A 270 16.19 -28.39 -12.54
N PRO A 271 15.72 -28.68 -13.77
CA PRO A 271 14.48 -28.09 -14.29
C PRO A 271 13.28 -28.32 -13.36
N GLU A 272 13.15 -29.52 -12.77
CA GLU A 272 12.06 -29.88 -11.86
C GLU A 272 12.12 -29.06 -10.57
N ASN A 273 13.30 -28.96 -9.96
CA ASN A 273 13.52 -28.18 -8.75
C ASN A 273 13.25 -26.69 -8.98
N SER A 274 13.75 -26.15 -10.09
CA SER A 274 13.51 -24.77 -10.48
C SER A 274 12.01 -24.52 -10.70
N GLU A 275 11.28 -25.47 -11.31
CA GLU A 275 9.83 -25.36 -11.53
C GLU A 275 9.04 -25.22 -10.23
N ILE A 276 9.42 -25.94 -9.18
CA ILE A 276 8.79 -25.83 -7.85
C ILE A 276 8.96 -24.39 -7.33
N VAL A 277 10.19 -23.85 -7.38
CA VAL A 277 10.48 -22.49 -6.91
C VAL A 277 9.67 -21.46 -7.70
N PHE A 278 9.61 -21.57 -9.03
CA PHE A 278 8.82 -20.65 -9.84
C PHE A 278 7.32 -20.78 -9.61
N THR A 279 6.80 -21.99 -9.40
CA THR A 279 5.39 -22.21 -9.06
C THR A 279 5.05 -21.45 -7.78
N ASP A 280 5.92 -21.51 -6.79
CA ASP A 280 5.74 -20.79 -5.53
C ASP A 280 5.85 -19.28 -5.68
N VAL A 281 6.83 -18.78 -6.46
CA VAL A 281 6.97 -17.36 -6.78
C VAL A 281 5.73 -16.83 -7.50
N ILE A 282 5.28 -17.53 -8.56
CA ILE A 282 4.12 -17.11 -9.35
C ILE A 282 2.85 -17.19 -8.52
N LYS A 283 2.70 -18.22 -7.67
CA LYS A 283 1.54 -18.35 -6.79
C LYS A 283 1.47 -17.21 -5.78
N TRP A 284 2.59 -16.84 -5.17
CA TRP A 284 2.64 -15.72 -4.22
C TRP A 284 2.38 -14.37 -4.92
N LEU A 285 3.02 -14.14 -6.08
CA LEU A 285 2.73 -12.93 -6.86
C LEU A 285 1.26 -12.89 -7.31
N ALA A 286 0.68 -14.02 -7.68
CA ALA A 286 -0.72 -14.14 -8.08
C ALA A 286 -1.68 -13.89 -6.90
N SER A 287 -1.42 -14.38 -5.69
CA SER A 287 -2.28 -14.03 -4.54
C SER A 287 -2.26 -12.53 -4.28
N GLU A 288 -1.11 -11.87 -4.42
CA GLU A 288 -1.06 -10.43 -4.24
C GLU A 288 -1.73 -9.65 -5.37
N THR A 289 -1.65 -10.12 -6.63
CA THR A 289 -2.26 -9.40 -7.78
C THR A 289 -3.70 -9.78 -8.08
N ASP A 290 -4.09 -11.02 -7.80
CA ASP A 290 -5.33 -11.58 -8.30
C ASP A 290 -6.45 -11.46 -7.26
N ASP A 291 -6.21 -11.24 -5.96
CA ASP A 291 -7.25 -11.33 -4.90
C ASP A 291 -8.23 -10.14 -4.84
N ILE A 292 -7.89 -9.00 -5.45
CA ILE A 292 -8.71 -7.78 -5.40
C ILE A 292 -8.90 -7.20 -6.80
N LYS A 293 -10.15 -7.22 -7.28
CA LYS A 293 -10.56 -6.50 -8.48
C LYS A 293 -10.87 -5.04 -8.12
N TYR A 294 -10.00 -4.13 -8.55
CA TYR A 294 -10.26 -2.70 -8.48
C TYR A 294 -10.87 -2.19 -9.80
N GLU A 295 -11.99 -1.47 -9.72
CA GLU A 295 -12.65 -0.88 -10.88
C GLU A 295 -13.00 0.58 -10.62
N GLU A 296 -12.67 1.45 -11.58
CA GLU A 296 -13.04 2.86 -11.59
C GLU A 296 -14.18 3.11 -12.57
N SER A 297 -15.08 4.02 -12.23
CA SER A 297 -16.15 4.46 -13.12
C SER A 297 -16.58 5.89 -12.81
N PHE A 298 -17.45 6.43 -13.66
CA PHE A 298 -18.06 7.72 -13.44
C PHE A 298 -19.57 7.62 -13.60
N ILE A 299 -20.28 8.28 -12.70
CA ILE A 299 -21.73 8.46 -12.78
C ILE A 299 -22.05 9.92 -13.07
N ARG A 300 -23.27 10.17 -13.55
CA ARG A 300 -23.85 11.51 -13.57
C ARG A 300 -24.96 11.60 -12.55
N ASN A 301 -24.90 12.58 -11.66
CA ASN A 301 -25.99 12.82 -10.71
C ASN A 301 -27.18 13.51 -11.38
N SER A 302 -28.27 13.71 -10.63
CA SER A 302 -29.49 14.39 -11.10
C SER A 302 -29.27 15.84 -11.54
N ARG A 303 -28.15 16.45 -11.11
CA ARG A 303 -27.74 17.82 -11.48
C ARG A 303 -26.78 17.85 -12.68
N GLY A 304 -26.48 16.71 -13.29
CA GLY A 304 -25.62 16.57 -14.47
C GLY A 304 -24.11 16.51 -14.19
N LEU A 305 -23.69 16.56 -12.92
CA LEU A 305 -22.28 16.54 -12.52
C LEU A 305 -21.70 15.14 -12.69
N LYS A 306 -20.49 15.06 -13.25
CA LYS A 306 -19.74 13.81 -13.35
C LYS A 306 -19.05 13.54 -12.01
N LEU A 307 -19.43 12.44 -11.37
CA LEU A 307 -18.89 12.04 -10.07
C LEU A 307 -18.10 10.74 -10.23
N PHE A 308 -16.89 10.71 -9.67
CA PHE A 308 -16.02 9.54 -9.68
C PHE A 308 -16.51 8.51 -8.66
N THR A 309 -16.43 7.25 -9.06
CA THR A 309 -16.81 6.09 -8.24
C THR A 309 -15.77 5.00 -8.43
N CYS A 310 -15.54 4.22 -7.38
CA CYS A 310 -14.62 3.11 -7.43
C CYS A 310 -15.13 1.95 -6.58
N LYS A 311 -14.65 0.75 -6.87
CA LYS A 311 -14.94 -0.43 -6.07
C LYS A 311 -13.76 -1.37 -6.02
N TRP A 312 -13.64 -2.07 -4.89
CA TRP A 312 -12.68 -3.13 -4.65
C TRP A 312 -13.48 -4.37 -4.28
N LEU A 313 -13.36 -5.42 -5.08
CA LEU A 313 -14.09 -6.67 -4.87
C LEU A 313 -13.10 -7.83 -4.71
N PRO A 314 -13.37 -8.78 -3.81
CA PRO A 314 -12.65 -10.04 -3.80
C PRO A 314 -12.92 -10.76 -5.13
N THR A 315 -11.89 -11.35 -5.73
CA THR A 315 -12.00 -12.13 -6.98
C THR A 315 -12.23 -13.61 -6.73
N ASN A 316 -11.74 -14.12 -5.61
CA ASN A 316 -11.73 -15.54 -5.28
C ASN A 316 -12.97 -16.01 -4.52
N GLN A 317 -13.81 -15.08 -4.08
CA GLN A 317 -15.00 -15.35 -3.29
C GLN A 317 -16.04 -14.25 -3.45
N GLU A 318 -17.30 -14.59 -3.19
CA GLU A 318 -18.36 -13.59 -3.08
C GLU A 318 -18.21 -12.79 -1.77
N PRO A 319 -18.38 -11.45 -1.80
CA PRO A 319 -18.42 -10.63 -0.60
C PRO A 319 -19.44 -11.12 0.44
N ARG A 320 -18.99 -11.30 1.69
CA ARG A 320 -19.88 -11.61 2.84
C ARG A 320 -20.87 -10.48 3.12
N ALA A 321 -20.41 -9.25 2.95
CA ALA A 321 -21.18 -8.02 3.05
C ALA A 321 -20.49 -6.92 2.24
N ILE A 322 -21.15 -5.77 2.09
CA ILE A 322 -20.60 -4.61 1.40
C ILE A 322 -20.37 -3.43 2.35
N VAL A 323 -19.27 -2.72 2.15
CA VAL A 323 -18.84 -1.55 2.94
C VAL A 323 -18.71 -0.34 2.02
N PHE A 324 -19.40 0.74 2.37
CA PHE A 324 -19.38 2.00 1.63
C PHE A 324 -18.48 3.04 2.30
N LEU A 325 -17.47 3.53 1.58
CA LEU A 325 -16.49 4.49 2.08
C LEU A 325 -16.93 5.93 1.89
N CYS A 326 -17.01 6.69 3.00
CA CYS A 326 -17.25 8.12 3.00
C CYS A 326 -15.99 8.86 3.46
N HIS A 327 -15.35 9.59 2.55
CA HIS A 327 -14.05 10.23 2.78
C HIS A 327 -14.15 11.57 3.54
N GLY A 328 -13.06 11.99 4.18
CA GLY A 328 -12.95 13.29 4.87
C GLY A 328 -12.85 14.50 3.93
N TYR A 329 -12.96 15.71 4.49
CA TYR A 329 -12.84 16.95 3.71
C TYR A 329 -11.44 17.07 3.08
N GLY A 330 -11.41 17.31 1.78
CA GLY A 330 -10.16 17.42 1.02
C GLY A 330 -9.44 16.11 0.70
N MET A 331 -10.04 14.97 1.05
CA MET A 331 -9.55 13.62 0.71
C MET A 331 -10.33 13.02 -0.47
N GLU A 332 -9.99 11.79 -0.88
CA GLU A 332 -10.65 11.06 -1.98
C GLU A 332 -10.53 9.53 -1.84
N CYS A 333 -11.36 8.77 -2.54
CA CYS A 333 -11.47 7.33 -2.33
C CYS A 333 -10.35 6.52 -3.01
N SER A 334 -9.92 6.89 -4.21
CA SER A 334 -9.09 6.03 -5.08
C SER A 334 -7.65 5.85 -4.63
N ILE A 335 -7.07 6.84 -3.95
CA ILE A 335 -5.69 6.77 -3.45
C ILE A 335 -5.70 6.76 -1.92
N THR A 336 -6.32 7.75 -1.29
CA THR A 336 -6.17 7.98 0.17
C THR A 336 -6.94 6.98 1.03
N MET A 337 -7.99 6.37 0.48
CA MET A 337 -8.72 5.27 1.14
C MET A 337 -8.42 3.88 0.55
N ASN A 338 -7.51 3.76 -0.43
CA ASN A 338 -7.20 2.49 -1.08
C ASN A 338 -6.63 1.45 -0.11
N SER A 339 -5.75 1.89 0.81
CA SER A 339 -5.18 1.02 1.85
C SER A 339 -6.25 0.45 2.79
N THR A 340 -7.24 1.29 3.16
CA THR A 340 -8.43 0.90 3.93
C THR A 340 -9.30 -0.08 3.17
N ALA A 341 -9.62 0.23 1.92
CA ALA A 341 -10.44 -0.62 1.08
C ALA A 341 -9.82 -2.01 0.91
N ARG A 342 -8.53 -2.08 0.60
CA ARG A 342 -7.82 -3.35 0.40
C ARG A 342 -7.78 -4.22 1.65
N ARG A 343 -7.56 -3.64 2.84
CA ARG A 343 -7.61 -4.38 4.11
C ARG A 343 -9.00 -4.99 4.36
N ILE A 344 -10.06 -4.22 4.10
CA ILE A 344 -11.44 -4.69 4.24
C ILE A 344 -11.77 -5.77 3.19
N VAL A 345 -11.28 -5.66 1.95
CA VAL A 345 -11.47 -6.71 0.93
C VAL A 345 -10.68 -7.97 1.24
N LYS A 346 -9.45 -7.87 1.74
CA LYS A 346 -8.68 -9.04 2.21
C LYS A 346 -9.42 -9.77 3.34
N ALA A 347 -10.22 -9.06 4.15
CA ALA A 347 -11.13 -9.66 5.12
C ALA A 347 -12.44 -10.22 4.51
N GLY A 348 -12.60 -10.28 3.19
CA GLY A 348 -13.74 -10.92 2.52
C GLY A 348 -14.99 -10.07 2.36
N PHE A 349 -14.87 -8.74 2.43
CA PHE A 349 -15.95 -7.79 2.18
C PHE A 349 -15.80 -7.14 0.79
N GLY A 350 -16.90 -6.67 0.23
CA GLY A 350 -16.89 -5.84 -0.98
C GLY A 350 -16.85 -4.37 -0.57
N VAL A 351 -16.05 -3.54 -1.23
CA VAL A 351 -15.89 -2.13 -0.86
C VAL A 351 -16.23 -1.21 -2.02
N TYR A 352 -17.00 -0.17 -1.75
CA TYR A 352 -17.41 0.83 -2.73
C TYR A 352 -17.11 2.25 -2.23
N GLY A 353 -16.59 3.10 -3.10
CA GLY A 353 -16.23 4.49 -2.79
C GLY A 353 -16.75 5.47 -3.84
N MET A 354 -16.93 6.72 -3.44
CA MET A 354 -17.38 7.81 -4.31
C MET A 354 -16.72 9.12 -3.89
N ASP A 355 -16.15 9.84 -4.84
CA ASP A 355 -15.63 11.18 -4.58
C ASP A 355 -16.76 12.19 -4.67
N TYR A 356 -16.83 13.09 -3.70
CA TYR A 356 -17.87 14.12 -3.65
C TYR A 356 -17.65 15.23 -4.69
N GLU A 357 -18.70 16.01 -4.94
CA GLU A 357 -18.60 17.26 -5.72
C GLU A 357 -17.42 18.12 -5.20
N GLY A 358 -16.52 18.53 -6.10
CA GLY A 358 -15.35 19.33 -5.78
C GLY A 358 -14.23 18.57 -5.05
N HIS A 359 -14.23 17.24 -5.05
CA HIS A 359 -13.19 16.39 -4.44
C HIS A 359 -12.66 15.34 -5.42
N GLY A 360 -11.40 14.95 -5.23
CA GLY A 360 -10.78 13.86 -5.98
C GLY A 360 -10.88 14.02 -7.49
N LYS A 361 -11.42 12.99 -8.15
CA LYS A 361 -11.63 12.95 -9.61
C LYS A 361 -13.01 13.46 -10.05
N SER A 362 -13.87 13.89 -9.12
CA SER A 362 -15.21 14.41 -9.41
C SER A 362 -15.18 15.85 -9.93
N ASP A 363 -16.21 16.21 -10.70
CA ASP A 363 -16.39 17.56 -11.24
C ASP A 363 -16.50 18.63 -10.14
N CYS A 364 -16.36 19.89 -10.58
CA CYS A 364 -16.49 21.14 -9.82
C CYS A 364 -15.22 21.67 -9.16
N LEU A 365 -15.36 22.83 -8.54
CA LEU A 365 -14.28 23.60 -7.95
C LEU A 365 -13.69 22.85 -6.75
N SER A 366 -12.40 22.53 -6.81
CA SER A 366 -11.71 21.80 -5.73
C SER A 366 -11.92 22.44 -4.34
N GLY A 367 -12.31 21.61 -3.37
CA GLY A 367 -12.61 21.96 -1.98
C GLY A 367 -13.90 22.76 -1.79
N TYR A 368 -14.81 22.78 -2.78
CA TYR A 368 -16.05 23.56 -2.74
C TYR A 368 -17.30 22.68 -2.66
N ILE A 369 -17.96 22.71 -1.50
CA ILE A 369 -19.30 22.13 -1.29
C ILE A 369 -20.32 23.28 -1.31
N PRO A 370 -21.15 23.40 -2.37
CA PRO A 370 -22.17 24.46 -2.47
C PRO A 370 -23.41 24.18 -1.60
N ASN A 371 -23.73 22.91 -1.36
CA ASN A 371 -24.82 22.46 -0.50
C ASN A 371 -24.49 21.05 0.00
N PHE A 372 -24.44 20.85 1.31
CA PHE A 372 -24.11 19.54 1.89
C PHE A 372 -25.25 18.51 1.70
N ASP A 373 -26.51 18.96 1.67
CA ASP A 373 -27.65 18.05 1.49
C ASP A 373 -27.62 17.41 0.10
N HIS A 374 -27.25 18.19 -0.93
CA HIS A 374 -27.04 17.68 -2.28
C HIS A 374 -25.93 16.62 -2.36
N LEU A 375 -24.85 16.79 -1.58
CA LEU A 375 -23.77 15.80 -1.49
C LEU A 375 -24.32 14.51 -0.88
N VAL A 376 -25.05 14.59 0.23
CA VAL A 376 -25.67 13.42 0.88
C VAL A 376 -26.70 12.75 -0.03
N ASP A 377 -27.48 13.52 -0.79
CA ASP A 377 -28.43 13.01 -1.77
C ASP A 377 -27.77 12.19 -2.87
N ASP A 378 -26.64 12.68 -3.41
CA ASP A 378 -25.88 11.98 -4.43
C ASP A 378 -25.31 10.67 -3.90
N VAL A 379 -24.71 10.70 -2.71
CA VAL A 379 -24.14 9.51 -2.05
C VAL A 379 -25.24 8.50 -1.74
N SER A 380 -26.35 8.94 -1.16
CA SER A 380 -27.51 8.10 -0.84
C SER A 380 -28.06 7.42 -2.09
N THR A 381 -28.23 8.17 -3.18
CA THR A 381 -28.74 7.65 -4.45
C THR A 381 -27.79 6.59 -5.01
N HIS A 382 -26.49 6.89 -5.06
CA HIS A 382 -25.51 5.98 -5.64
C HIS A 382 -25.35 4.68 -4.84
N TYR A 383 -25.17 4.77 -3.53
CA TYR A 383 -24.94 3.59 -2.70
C TYR A 383 -26.19 2.72 -2.59
N THR A 384 -27.38 3.32 -2.50
CA THR A 384 -28.62 2.53 -2.51
C THR A 384 -28.82 1.85 -3.87
N THR A 385 -28.49 2.50 -4.99
CA THR A 385 -28.50 1.87 -6.32
C THR A 385 -27.52 0.69 -6.42
N ILE A 386 -26.36 0.77 -5.77
CA ILE A 386 -25.40 -0.37 -5.71
C ILE A 386 -25.99 -1.54 -4.94
N CYS A 387 -26.72 -1.29 -3.85
CA CYS A 387 -27.36 -2.33 -3.04
C CYS A 387 -28.46 -3.09 -3.80
N GLU A 388 -29.16 -2.41 -4.71
CA GLU A 388 -30.26 -3.00 -5.51
C GLU A 388 -29.77 -3.82 -6.73
N ARG A 389 -28.46 -3.84 -7.00
CA ARG A 389 -27.93 -4.68 -8.08
C ARG A 389 -27.98 -6.15 -7.70
N GLU A 390 -28.24 -7.02 -8.66
CA GLU A 390 -28.41 -8.47 -8.42
C GLU A 390 -27.20 -9.07 -7.70
N GLU A 391 -25.97 -8.63 -7.99
CA GLU A 391 -24.77 -9.11 -7.30
C GLU A 391 -24.68 -8.70 -5.82
N ASN A 392 -25.44 -7.69 -5.38
CA ASN A 392 -25.38 -7.14 -4.02
C ASN A 392 -26.68 -7.30 -3.23
N LYS A 393 -27.74 -7.70 -3.90
CA LYS A 393 -29.07 -7.82 -3.32
C LYS A 393 -29.04 -8.81 -2.14
N GLY A 394 -29.58 -8.38 -1.00
CA GLY A 394 -29.62 -9.18 0.23
C GLY A 394 -28.31 -9.20 1.05
N LYS A 395 -27.20 -8.65 0.55
CA LYS A 395 -25.97 -8.50 1.33
C LYS A 395 -26.15 -7.43 2.41
N MET A 396 -25.51 -7.61 3.56
CA MET A 396 -25.47 -6.58 4.61
C MET A 396 -24.72 -5.34 4.11
N ARG A 397 -25.18 -4.15 4.54
CA ARG A 397 -24.79 -2.83 4.05
C ARG A 397 -24.18 -2.02 5.19
N PHE A 398 -22.86 -1.99 5.23
CA PHE A 398 -22.11 -1.19 6.21
C PHE A 398 -21.61 0.10 5.58
N MET A 399 -21.44 1.14 6.40
CA MET A 399 -20.80 2.39 6.01
C MET A 399 -19.56 2.64 6.85
N LEU A 400 -18.50 3.18 6.27
CA LEU A 400 -17.31 3.65 6.97
C LEU A 400 -17.11 5.12 6.63
N GLY A 401 -17.19 6.00 7.63
CA GLY A 401 -17.04 7.44 7.44
C GLY A 401 -15.92 8.02 8.32
N GLU A 402 -14.97 8.70 7.69
CA GLU A 402 -13.88 9.40 8.38
C GLU A 402 -14.14 10.92 8.39
N SER A 403 -14.05 11.56 9.56
CA SER A 403 -14.15 13.02 9.68
C SER A 403 -15.46 13.57 9.07
N MET A 404 -15.40 14.45 8.06
CA MET A 404 -16.56 14.88 7.27
C MET A 404 -17.36 13.70 6.70
N GLY A 405 -16.71 12.61 6.31
CA GLY A 405 -17.38 11.38 5.87
C GLY A 405 -18.21 10.74 6.97
N GLY A 406 -17.81 10.87 8.24
CA GLY A 406 -18.63 10.49 9.39
C GLY A 406 -19.94 11.28 9.47
N ALA A 407 -19.92 12.59 9.13
CA ALA A 407 -21.14 13.39 9.02
C ALA A 407 -22.06 12.87 7.90
N VAL A 408 -21.47 12.51 6.75
CA VAL A 408 -22.21 11.92 5.62
C VAL A 408 -22.89 10.62 6.07
N VAL A 409 -22.17 9.73 6.74
CA VAL A 409 -22.72 8.47 7.28
C VAL A 409 -23.87 8.71 8.25
N LEU A 410 -23.73 9.65 9.19
CA LEU A 410 -24.80 9.98 10.14
C LEU A 410 -26.04 10.54 9.42
N LEU A 411 -25.88 11.39 8.41
CA LEU A 411 -27.00 11.91 7.62
C LEU A 411 -27.65 10.83 6.73
N LEU A 412 -26.86 9.93 6.14
CA LEU A 412 -27.37 8.78 5.39
C LEU A 412 -28.19 7.86 6.28
N SER A 413 -27.74 7.64 7.51
CA SER A 413 -28.47 6.85 8.49
C SER A 413 -29.80 7.51 8.85
N ARG A 414 -29.83 8.82 9.10
CA ARG A 414 -31.08 9.54 9.38
C ARG A 414 -32.02 9.54 8.19
N LYS A 415 -31.49 9.61 6.96
CA LYS A 415 -32.30 9.60 5.73
C LYS A 415 -32.97 8.25 5.49
N LYS A 416 -32.31 7.15 5.87
CA LYS A 416 -32.87 5.79 5.79
C LYS A 416 -32.52 4.97 7.05
N PRO A 417 -33.20 5.20 8.19
CA PRO A 417 -32.82 4.66 9.51
C PRO A 417 -32.71 3.14 9.57
N GLU A 418 -33.59 2.46 8.85
CA GLU A 418 -33.64 1.00 8.85
C GLU A 418 -32.81 0.39 7.72
N PHE A 419 -32.37 1.18 6.73
CA PHE A 419 -31.74 0.64 5.52
C PHE A 419 -30.31 0.12 5.74
N TRP A 420 -29.56 0.70 6.67
CA TRP A 420 -28.16 0.37 6.87
C TRP A 420 -27.99 -0.61 8.02
N ASP A 421 -27.15 -1.62 7.83
CA ASP A 421 -26.95 -2.70 8.79
C ASP A 421 -25.86 -2.35 9.82
N GLY A 422 -25.07 -1.30 9.57
CA GLY A 422 -24.14 -0.76 10.56
C GLY A 422 -23.23 0.36 10.06
N ALA A 423 -22.54 1.04 10.98
CA ALA A 423 -21.57 2.09 10.65
C ALA A 423 -20.29 2.05 11.49
N LEU A 424 -19.16 2.27 10.81
CA LEU A 424 -17.85 2.57 11.38
C LEU A 424 -17.61 4.07 11.26
N LEU A 425 -17.51 4.77 12.39
CA LEU A 425 -17.35 6.21 12.46
C LEU A 425 -15.94 6.53 12.98
N VAL A 426 -15.05 6.97 12.10
CA VAL A 426 -13.65 7.26 12.43
C VAL A 426 -13.50 8.77 12.61
N ALA A 427 -13.16 9.19 13.82
CA ALA A 427 -13.03 10.59 14.21
C ALA A 427 -14.15 11.49 13.61
N PRO A 428 -15.45 11.15 13.79
CA PRO A 428 -16.53 11.71 13.00
C PRO A 428 -16.78 13.19 13.30
N MET A 429 -17.05 13.96 12.24
CA MET A 429 -17.56 15.32 12.36
C MET A 429 -19.05 15.28 12.71
N CYS A 430 -19.41 15.39 14.00
CA CYS A 430 -20.82 15.44 14.41
C CYS A 430 -21.15 16.48 15.49
N LYS A 431 -20.17 17.30 15.88
CA LYS A 431 -20.29 18.47 16.76
C LYS A 431 -19.06 19.35 16.57
N ILE A 432 -19.17 20.64 16.92
CA ILE A 432 -18.04 21.57 16.96
C ILE A 432 -17.56 21.66 18.41
N ALA A 433 -16.26 21.51 18.65
CA ALA A 433 -15.66 21.75 19.96
C ALA A 433 -15.95 23.19 20.43
N GLU A 434 -16.24 23.39 21.72
CA GLU A 434 -16.70 24.70 22.21
C GLU A 434 -15.66 25.80 21.97
N GLU A 435 -14.37 25.52 22.18
CA GLU A 435 -13.25 26.40 21.85
C GLU A 435 -13.12 26.77 20.36
N MET A 436 -13.71 25.97 19.46
CA MET A 436 -13.67 26.18 18.01
C MET A 436 -14.94 26.83 17.46
N LYS A 437 -15.99 27.01 18.28
CA LYS A 437 -17.25 27.64 17.84
C LYS A 437 -17.03 29.15 17.59
N PRO A 438 -17.21 29.64 16.34
CA PRO A 438 -17.11 31.07 16.09
C PRO A 438 -18.22 31.84 16.82
N SER A 439 -17.94 33.07 17.24
CA SER A 439 -18.96 33.88 17.92
C SER A 439 -20.18 34.11 17.00
N PRO A 440 -21.40 34.23 17.54
CA PRO A 440 -22.62 34.47 16.74
C PRO A 440 -22.50 35.69 15.81
N PHE A 441 -21.77 36.72 16.24
CA PHE A 441 -21.48 37.90 15.44
C PHE A 441 -20.62 37.57 14.21
N VAL A 442 -19.55 36.79 14.37
CA VAL A 442 -18.70 36.32 13.26
C VAL A 442 -19.51 35.45 12.30
N ILE A 443 -20.33 34.53 12.80
CA ILE A 443 -21.22 33.71 11.96
C ILE A 443 -22.16 34.60 11.13
N SER A 444 -22.76 35.63 11.74
CA SER A 444 -23.65 36.56 11.04
C SER A 444 -22.94 37.30 9.90
N ILE A 445 -21.73 37.81 10.13
CA ILE A 445 -20.92 38.49 9.09
C ILE A 445 -20.58 37.50 7.97
N LEU A 446 -20.04 36.34 8.30
CA LEU A 446 -19.65 35.32 7.31
C LEU A 446 -20.85 34.87 6.48
N THR A 447 -22.02 34.71 7.11
CA THR A 447 -23.26 34.34 6.42
C THR A 447 -23.69 35.38 5.39
N LYS A 448 -23.59 36.68 5.70
CA LYS A 448 -23.88 37.76 4.73
C LYS A 448 -22.90 37.77 3.56
N LEU A 449 -21.64 37.43 3.80
CA LEU A 449 -20.61 37.39 2.76
C LEU A 449 -20.78 36.21 1.78
N ILE A 450 -21.52 35.17 2.14
CA ILE A 450 -21.75 34.00 1.27
C ILE A 450 -22.41 34.39 -0.05
N SER A 451 -23.32 35.37 -0.07
CA SER A 451 -23.99 35.77 -1.32
C SER A 451 -23.06 36.54 -2.27
N VAL A 452 -21.91 37.02 -1.78
CA VAL A 452 -20.98 37.86 -2.56
C VAL A 452 -19.71 37.09 -2.92
N ILE A 453 -19.11 36.39 -1.95
CA ILE A 453 -17.79 35.73 -2.09
C ILE A 453 -17.80 34.26 -1.63
N PRO A 454 -18.76 33.41 -2.06
CA PRO A 454 -18.93 32.05 -1.53
C PRO A 454 -17.71 31.14 -1.76
N LYS A 455 -16.95 31.40 -2.83
CA LYS A 455 -15.83 30.56 -3.28
C LYS A 455 -14.48 30.97 -2.68
N TRP A 456 -14.41 32.06 -1.92
CA TRP A 456 -13.13 32.60 -1.41
C TRP A 456 -12.60 31.78 -0.23
N LYS A 457 -11.28 31.58 -0.18
CA LYS A 457 -10.55 30.77 0.83
C LYS A 457 -10.14 31.62 2.05
N ILE A 458 -11.11 32.30 2.66
CA ILE A 458 -10.85 33.31 3.71
C ILE A 458 -10.94 32.77 5.13
N ILE A 459 -11.33 31.50 5.32
CA ILE A 459 -11.57 30.95 6.65
C ILE A 459 -10.22 30.59 7.31
N PRO A 460 -9.87 31.23 8.44
CA PRO A 460 -8.62 30.93 9.12
C PRO A 460 -8.73 29.53 9.73
N THR A 461 -7.85 28.64 9.29
CA THR A 461 -7.75 27.25 9.75
C THR A 461 -6.28 26.88 9.84
N GLN A 462 -5.96 26.00 10.78
CA GLN A 462 -4.67 25.32 10.77
C GLN A 462 -4.59 24.42 9.54
N ASP A 463 -3.38 24.07 9.12
CA ASP A 463 -3.21 23.09 8.05
C ASP A 463 -3.65 21.72 8.57
N ILE A 464 -4.83 21.28 8.12
CA ILE A 464 -5.44 20.02 8.55
C ILE A 464 -4.49 18.85 8.29
N ILE A 465 -3.66 18.89 7.24
CA ILE A 465 -2.72 17.81 6.93
C ILE A 465 -1.66 17.70 8.05
N ASP A 466 -1.15 18.82 8.57
CA ASP A 466 -0.11 18.79 9.60
C ASP A 466 -0.61 18.28 10.96
N ILE A 467 -1.90 18.43 11.24
CA ILE A 467 -2.51 18.04 12.51
C ILE A 467 -3.32 16.75 12.43
N SER A 468 -3.62 16.24 11.23
CA SER A 468 -4.39 14.99 11.07
C SER A 468 -3.52 13.74 11.09
N TYR A 469 -2.36 13.82 10.43
CA TYR A 469 -1.46 12.67 10.25
C TYR A 469 -0.27 12.84 11.19
N LYS A 470 0.03 11.82 11.98
CA LYS A 470 1.16 11.81 12.92
C LYS A 470 2.49 11.57 12.22
N GLU A 471 2.47 10.67 11.23
CA GLU A 471 3.66 10.29 10.46
C GLU A 471 4.02 11.35 9.39
N PRO A 472 5.25 11.89 9.39
CA PRO A 472 5.69 12.91 8.43
C PRO A 472 5.61 12.45 6.97
N GLU A 473 5.91 11.17 6.70
CA GLU A 473 5.87 10.63 5.33
C GLU A 473 4.44 10.59 4.78
N ILE A 474 3.44 10.29 5.60
CA ILE A 474 2.03 10.34 5.19
C ILE A 474 1.61 11.78 4.88
N ARG A 475 2.03 12.76 5.69
CA ARG A 475 1.79 14.18 5.37
C ARG A 475 2.38 14.54 4.00
N LYS A 476 3.59 14.06 3.70
CA LYS A 476 4.24 14.28 2.41
C LYS A 476 3.45 13.63 1.27
N GLN A 477 3.04 12.37 1.41
CA GLN A 477 2.22 11.67 0.42
C GLN A 477 0.90 12.40 0.13
N VAL A 478 0.18 12.84 1.18
CA VAL A 478 -1.07 13.61 1.02
C VAL A 478 -0.81 14.97 0.35
N ARG A 479 0.32 15.62 0.66
CA ARG A 479 0.72 16.87 0.00
C ARG A 479 1.13 16.68 -1.46
N GLU A 480 1.71 15.55 -1.81
CA GLU A 480 2.11 15.21 -3.18
C GLU A 480 0.91 14.75 -4.02
N ASN A 481 -0.12 14.16 -3.41
CA ASN A 481 -1.33 13.73 -4.12
C ASN A 481 -2.06 14.93 -4.77
N PRO A 482 -2.15 15.02 -6.11
CA PRO A 482 -2.80 16.13 -6.79
C PRO A 482 -4.33 16.14 -6.61
N LEU A 483 -4.92 15.03 -6.18
CA LEU A 483 -6.35 14.88 -5.98
C LEU A 483 -6.82 15.39 -4.61
N CYS A 484 -5.91 15.55 -3.65
CA CYS A 484 -6.20 16.10 -2.33
C CYS A 484 -6.30 17.63 -2.34
N TYR A 485 -7.30 18.18 -1.64
CA TYR A 485 -7.44 19.61 -1.45
C TYR A 485 -6.56 20.09 -0.29
N LYS A 486 -5.62 20.99 -0.59
CA LYS A 486 -4.61 21.50 0.37
C LYS A 486 -4.89 22.93 0.84
N GLY A 487 -5.99 23.52 0.38
CA GLY A 487 -6.31 24.91 0.66
C GLY A 487 -7.10 25.08 1.95
N ARG A 488 -7.19 26.32 2.44
CA ARG A 488 -8.17 26.68 3.47
C ARG A 488 -9.59 26.43 2.98
N PRO A 489 -10.55 26.08 3.86
CA PRO A 489 -11.95 25.95 3.48
C PRO A 489 -12.48 27.23 2.80
N ARG A 490 -13.28 27.02 1.76
CA ARG A 490 -14.00 28.11 1.10
C ARG A 490 -15.15 28.57 1.98
N LEU A 491 -15.50 29.86 1.91
CA LEU A 491 -16.52 30.47 2.78
C LEU A 491 -17.84 29.68 2.82
N LYS A 492 -18.42 29.36 1.66
CA LYS A 492 -19.67 28.59 1.61
C LYS A 492 -19.49 27.17 2.16
N THR A 493 -18.36 26.53 1.89
CA THR A 493 -18.06 25.18 2.38
C THR A 493 -17.93 25.16 3.89
N ALA A 494 -17.20 26.09 4.48
CA ALA A 494 -17.10 26.21 5.94
C ALA A 494 -18.47 26.47 6.59
N TYR A 495 -19.32 27.29 5.96
CA TYR A 495 -20.70 27.48 6.41
C TYR A 495 -21.52 26.18 6.36
N GLU A 496 -21.41 25.39 5.28
CA GLU A 496 -22.10 24.11 5.17
C GLU A 496 -21.61 23.10 6.23
N LEU A 497 -20.30 23.01 6.46
CA LEU A 497 -19.73 22.16 7.51
C LEU A 497 -20.21 22.57 8.91
N LEU A 498 -20.26 23.89 9.18
CA LEU A 498 -20.79 24.45 10.43
C LEU A 498 -22.27 24.12 10.60
N ARG A 499 -23.09 24.35 9.56
CA ARG A 499 -24.53 24.08 9.56
C ARG A 499 -24.82 22.63 9.89
N ILE A 500 -24.14 21.70 9.22
CA ILE A 500 -24.33 20.27 9.41
C ILE A 500 -23.85 19.81 10.79
N SER A 501 -22.72 20.33 11.26
CA SER A 501 -22.24 19.98 12.61
C SER A 501 -23.22 20.42 13.70
N ILE A 502 -23.86 21.59 13.55
CA ILE A 502 -24.89 22.07 14.48
C ILE A 502 -26.18 21.24 14.37
N ASP A 503 -26.59 20.84 13.16
CA ASP A 503 -27.77 19.98 12.96
C ASP A 503 -27.55 18.59 13.59
N LEU A 504 -26.38 17.98 13.35
CA LEU A 504 -26.01 16.69 13.91
C LEU A 504 -25.92 16.74 15.44
N GLU A 505 -25.28 17.77 16.01
CA GLU A 505 -25.13 17.93 17.47
C GLU A 505 -26.49 17.90 18.19
N LYS A 506 -27.53 18.51 17.60
CA LYS A 506 -28.88 18.55 18.17
C LYS A 506 -29.66 17.24 18.07
N ARG A 507 -29.15 16.29 17.29
CA ARG A 507 -29.87 15.10 16.83
C ARG A 507 -29.06 13.81 17.00
N LEU A 508 -27.97 13.82 17.75
CA LEU A 508 -27.18 12.62 18.02
C LEU A 508 -28.01 11.51 18.67
N GLN A 509 -29.01 11.88 19.48
CA GLN A 509 -29.96 10.96 20.09
C GLN A 509 -30.84 10.21 19.08
N GLU A 510 -31.01 10.73 17.87
CA GLU A 510 -31.82 10.09 16.81
C GLU A 510 -31.08 8.93 16.12
N VAL A 511 -29.80 8.69 16.45
CA VAL A 511 -29.00 7.61 15.83
C VAL A 511 -29.42 6.25 16.38
N LEU A 512 -30.12 5.48 15.55
CA LEU A 512 -30.65 4.13 15.86
C LEU A 512 -29.74 2.99 15.37
N LEU A 513 -28.95 3.25 14.31
CA LEU A 513 -28.21 2.21 13.59
C LEU A 513 -27.12 1.57 14.48
N PRO A 514 -26.74 0.29 14.29
CA PRO A 514 -25.59 -0.29 14.99
C PRO A 514 -24.26 0.38 14.61
N PHE A 515 -23.47 0.87 15.56
CA PHE A 515 -22.22 1.57 15.21
C PHE A 515 -21.02 1.31 16.12
N MET A 516 -19.83 1.54 15.57
CA MET A 516 -18.60 1.73 16.35
C MET A 516 -17.98 3.07 16.02
N VAL A 517 -17.64 3.82 17.06
CA VAL A 517 -16.87 5.06 16.95
C VAL A 517 -15.42 4.78 17.36
N LEU A 518 -14.48 5.17 16.50
CA LEU A 518 -13.05 5.06 16.68
C LEU A 518 -12.48 6.48 16.76
N HIS A 519 -11.71 6.81 17.79
CA HIS A 519 -11.18 8.17 17.97
C HIS A 519 -9.78 8.17 18.59
N GLY A 520 -8.86 8.99 18.06
CA GLY A 520 -7.54 9.18 18.63
C GLY A 520 -7.59 10.07 19.88
N ASP A 521 -6.91 9.70 20.96
CA ASP A 521 -6.95 10.49 22.20
C ASP A 521 -6.29 11.87 22.08
N ASP A 522 -5.36 12.01 21.11
CA ASP A 522 -4.58 13.21 20.82
C ASP A 522 -5.02 13.86 19.50
N ASP A 523 -6.24 13.56 19.02
CA ASP A 523 -6.83 14.20 17.85
C ASP A 523 -6.97 15.72 18.08
N LYS A 524 -6.40 16.50 17.15
CA LYS A 524 -6.40 17.97 17.16
C LYS A 524 -7.38 18.59 16.16
N VAL A 525 -8.05 17.76 15.36
CA VAL A 525 -8.99 18.16 14.30
C VAL A 525 -10.42 18.04 14.81
N THR A 526 -10.77 16.89 15.37
CA THR A 526 -12.05 16.66 16.03
C THR A 526 -11.83 16.32 17.49
N ASP A 527 -12.60 16.94 18.38
CA ASP A 527 -12.52 16.64 19.81
C ASP A 527 -13.18 15.30 20.12
N LYS A 528 -12.47 14.39 20.79
CA LYS A 528 -13.00 13.09 21.24
C LYS A 528 -14.26 13.19 22.11
N ALA A 529 -14.49 14.30 22.80
CA ALA A 529 -15.72 14.58 23.54
C ALA A 529 -16.95 14.51 22.64
N VAL A 530 -16.80 14.82 21.34
CA VAL A 530 -17.86 14.67 20.34
C VAL A 530 -18.26 13.21 20.15
N SER A 531 -17.28 12.31 20.09
CA SER A 531 -17.50 10.87 19.96
C SER A 531 -18.03 10.23 21.23
N GLN A 532 -17.55 10.69 22.39
CA GLN A 532 -18.10 10.31 23.70
C GLN A 532 -19.57 10.72 23.83
N GLU A 533 -19.92 11.93 23.40
CA GLU A 533 -21.30 12.41 23.44
C GLU A 533 -22.21 11.61 22.51
N LEU A 534 -21.79 11.37 21.26
CA LEU A 534 -22.53 10.50 20.33
C LEU A 534 -22.79 9.12 20.95
N TYR A 535 -21.75 8.49 21.50
CA TYR A 535 -21.89 7.19 22.18
C TYR A 535 -22.88 7.27 23.35
N ARG A 536 -22.81 8.33 24.15
CA ARG A 536 -23.66 8.50 25.33
C ARG A 536 -25.14 8.67 24.97
N VAL A 537 -25.46 9.54 24.01
CA VAL A 537 -26.84 9.97 23.76
C VAL A 537 -27.58 9.22 22.67
N ALA A 538 -26.87 8.57 21.72
CA ALA A 538 -27.50 7.80 20.66
C ALA A 538 -28.43 6.71 21.21
N VAL A 539 -29.60 6.52 20.61
CA VAL A 539 -30.59 5.50 21.03
C VAL A 539 -30.19 4.09 20.61
N SER A 540 -29.25 3.93 19.68
CA SER A 540 -28.72 2.63 19.24
C SER A 540 -28.39 1.70 20.42
N SER A 541 -28.95 0.49 20.37
CA SER A 541 -28.71 -0.58 21.35
C SER A 541 -27.37 -1.27 21.14
N ASP A 542 -26.83 -1.20 19.93
CA ASP A 542 -25.55 -1.78 19.55
C ASP A 542 -24.56 -0.68 19.17
N LYS A 543 -23.89 -0.15 20.19
CA LYS A 543 -22.93 0.94 20.06
C LYS A 543 -21.64 0.63 20.81
N THR A 544 -20.51 0.93 20.18
CA THR A 544 -19.17 0.75 20.74
C THR A 544 -18.36 2.04 20.58
N LEU A 545 -17.55 2.38 21.58
CA LEU A 545 -16.58 3.48 21.51
C LEU A 545 -15.18 2.95 21.81
N LYS A 546 -14.21 3.22 20.93
CA LYS A 546 -12.79 2.94 21.12
C LYS A 546 -12.01 4.25 21.06
N LEU A 547 -11.30 4.56 22.15
CA LEU A 547 -10.35 5.67 22.22
C LEU A 547 -8.94 5.11 22.16
N TYR A 548 -8.12 5.64 21.26
CA TYR A 548 -6.76 5.15 21.01
C TYR A 548 -5.73 6.12 21.57
N SER A 549 -5.13 5.73 22.71
CA SER A 549 -4.15 6.54 23.43
C SER A 549 -2.99 6.99 22.54
N GLY A 550 -2.75 8.30 22.48
CA GLY A 550 -1.64 8.90 21.74
C GLY A 550 -1.79 8.91 20.21
N MET A 551 -2.91 8.42 19.67
CA MET A 551 -3.21 8.48 18.23
C MET A 551 -3.92 9.79 17.88
N TRP A 552 -3.73 10.26 16.65
CA TRP A 552 -4.24 11.51 16.08
C TRP A 552 -5.51 11.24 15.24
N HIS A 553 -5.88 12.18 14.37
CA HIS A 553 -7.12 12.15 13.57
C HIS A 553 -7.15 11.00 12.54
N GLY A 554 -6.06 10.83 11.78
CA GLY A 554 -5.97 9.91 10.65
C GLY A 554 -5.75 8.46 11.09
N LEU A 555 -6.67 7.86 11.84
CA LEU A 555 -6.51 6.51 12.41
C LEU A 555 -6.32 5.40 11.37
N LEU A 556 -6.78 5.59 10.13
CA LEU A 556 -6.77 4.55 9.09
C LEU A 556 -5.47 4.49 8.29
N ASN A 557 -4.72 5.59 8.22
CA ASN A 557 -3.56 5.71 7.33
C ASN A 557 -2.50 6.73 7.81
N GLY A 558 -2.76 7.46 8.91
CA GLY A 558 -1.95 8.57 9.41
C GLY A 558 -1.15 8.29 10.68
N GLU A 559 -1.22 7.07 11.17
CA GLU A 559 -0.54 6.58 12.37
C GLU A 559 0.61 5.63 12.01
N THR A 560 1.38 5.20 13.01
CA THR A 560 2.36 4.12 12.81
C THR A 560 1.67 2.84 12.31
N GLN A 561 2.40 1.98 11.62
CA GLN A 561 1.84 0.74 11.08
C GLN A 561 1.24 -0.15 12.18
N GLU A 562 1.89 -0.24 13.35
CA GLU A 562 1.37 -0.95 14.53
C GLU A 562 0.02 -0.39 15.00
N ASN A 563 -0.10 0.93 15.11
CA ASN A 563 -1.33 1.60 15.51
C ASN A 563 -2.47 1.35 14.50
N ILE A 564 -2.15 1.43 13.21
CA ILE A 564 -3.09 1.13 12.12
C ILE A 564 -3.58 -0.32 12.23
N GLU A 565 -2.69 -1.28 12.51
CA GLU A 565 -3.06 -2.69 12.66
C GLU A 565 -4.02 -2.93 13.82
N ILE A 566 -3.83 -2.25 14.95
CA ILE A 566 -4.75 -2.30 16.09
C ILE A 566 -6.14 -1.77 15.66
N VAL A 567 -6.18 -0.62 14.98
CA VAL A 567 -7.42 -0.01 14.50
C VAL A 567 -8.15 -0.96 13.52
N PHE A 568 -7.43 -1.57 12.58
CA PHE A 568 -8.03 -2.49 11.62
C PHE A 568 -8.46 -3.82 12.23
N ALA A 569 -7.75 -4.34 13.24
CA ALA A 569 -8.19 -5.52 13.97
C ALA A 569 -9.56 -5.28 14.64
N ASP A 570 -9.75 -4.11 15.27
CA ASP A 570 -11.04 -3.72 15.84
C ASP A 570 -12.12 -3.53 14.75
N VAL A 571 -11.80 -2.83 13.66
CA VAL A 571 -12.72 -2.62 12.52
C VAL A 571 -13.20 -3.93 11.91
N ILE A 572 -12.26 -4.83 11.58
CA ILE A 572 -12.55 -6.11 10.94
C ILE A 572 -13.33 -7.00 11.91
N GLY A 573 -12.86 -7.13 13.16
CA GLY A 573 -13.57 -7.92 14.17
C GLY A 573 -15.01 -7.44 14.42
N TRP A 574 -15.25 -6.12 14.36
CA TRP A 574 -16.59 -5.56 14.49
C TRP A 574 -17.50 -5.91 13.31
N LEU A 575 -16.97 -5.87 12.08
CA LEU A 575 -17.68 -6.27 10.87
C LEU A 575 -18.00 -7.77 10.87
N GLU A 576 -16.99 -8.60 11.16
CA GLU A 576 -17.10 -10.06 11.15
C GLU A 576 -18.17 -10.55 12.12
N LYS A 577 -18.12 -10.07 13.36
CA LYS A 577 -19.11 -10.43 14.39
C LYS A 577 -20.56 -10.18 13.93
N ARG A 578 -20.80 -9.11 13.18
CA ARG A 578 -22.16 -8.77 12.68
C ARG A 578 -22.55 -9.56 11.45
N THR A 579 -21.59 -9.89 10.60
CA THR A 579 -21.86 -10.79 9.47
C THR A 579 -22.11 -12.23 9.90
N GLU A 580 -21.49 -12.70 10.99
CA GLU A 580 -21.69 -14.05 11.53
C GLU A 580 -23.06 -14.23 12.19
N LEU A 581 -23.56 -13.20 12.88
CA LEU A 581 -24.88 -13.22 13.51
C LEU A 581 -26.03 -13.26 12.49
N GLY A 582 -25.75 -12.99 11.21
CA GLY A 582 -26.73 -12.98 10.14
C GLY A 582 -27.59 -11.72 10.13
N ASN A 583 -28.38 -11.58 9.07
CA ASN A 583 -29.28 -10.44 8.89
C ASN A 583 -30.64 -10.75 9.53
N ASP A 584 -30.80 -10.51 10.83
CA ASP A 584 -32.09 -10.63 11.56
C ASP A 584 -33.24 -9.87 10.86
N ARG A 585 -32.90 -8.82 10.10
CA ARG A 585 -33.85 -8.06 9.29
C ARG A 585 -34.28 -8.82 8.03
N PHE A 586 -33.42 -9.60 7.37
CA PHE A 586 -33.83 -10.46 6.26
C PHE A 586 -34.80 -11.55 6.74
N GLU A 587 -34.56 -12.12 7.94
CA GLU A 587 -35.55 -13.00 8.56
C GLU A 587 -36.88 -12.29 8.85
N SER A 588 -36.84 -11.05 9.33
CA SER A 588 -38.06 -10.28 9.62
C SER A 588 -38.81 -9.85 8.35
N GLU A 589 -38.12 -9.47 7.28
CA GLU A 589 -38.71 -9.15 5.96
C GLU A 589 -39.28 -10.41 5.28
N LEU A 590 -38.63 -11.57 5.41
CA LEU A 590 -39.18 -12.85 4.96
C LEU A 590 -40.41 -13.28 5.78
N LYS A 591 -40.39 -13.10 7.10
CA LYS A 591 -41.56 -13.35 7.96
C LYS A 591 -42.71 -12.43 7.58
N HIS A 592 -42.46 -11.13 7.40
CA HIS A 592 -43.50 -10.16 7.04
C HIS A 592 -44.11 -10.41 5.64
N ASN A 593 -43.29 -10.82 4.66
CA ASN A 593 -43.79 -11.17 3.32
C ASN A 593 -44.55 -12.50 3.29
N ASN A 594 -44.26 -13.43 4.22
CA ASN A 594 -44.97 -14.71 4.33
C ASN A 594 -46.23 -14.63 5.23
N ASP A 595 -46.26 -13.72 6.20
CA ASP A 595 -47.38 -13.50 7.13
C ASP A 595 -48.52 -12.68 6.50
N GLY A 596 -48.77 -12.86 5.21
CA GLY A 596 -49.68 -12.06 4.39
C GLY A 596 -50.95 -11.62 5.11
N PHE A 597 -51.05 -10.32 5.41
CA PHE A 597 -52.30 -9.70 5.83
C PHE A 597 -53.26 -9.65 4.64
N HIS A 598 -54.03 -10.72 4.48
CA HIS A 598 -55.37 -10.63 3.90
C HIS A 598 -56.23 -9.73 4.81
N LEU A 599 -56.19 -8.43 4.60
CA LEU A 599 -57.27 -7.57 5.05
C LEU A 599 -58.46 -7.78 4.10
N LYS A 600 -59.39 -8.64 4.53
CA LYS A 600 -60.79 -8.53 4.13
C LYS A 600 -61.34 -7.23 4.73
N GLU A 601 -61.72 -6.30 3.88
CA GLU A 601 -63.13 -6.00 3.57
C GLU A 601 -63.23 -5.31 2.21
#